data_AF-A0A371EVS2-F1
#
_entry.id   AF-A0A371EVS2-F1
#
_cell.length_a   1.000
_cell.length_b   1.000
_cell.length_c   1.000
_cell.angle_alpha   90.00
_cell.angle_beta   90.00
_cell.angle_gamma   90.00
#
_symmetry.space_group_name_H-M   'P 1'
#
loop_
_entity.id
_entity.type
_entity.pdbx_description
1 polymer ?
#
loop_
_entity_poly.entity_id
_entity_poly.type
_entity_poly.pdbx_seq_one_letter_code
_entity_poly.pdbx_strand_id
1 'polypeptide(L)'
;MSWKSTMRIRERGIGWTLNSPKVQTNQHLFLDPNSCPTHSTKPPPLRIALQDIELVKTLLRPGSHFAEDLSQQKNFSKQGYGSVPLAFIVCTEDLTISLNFQLWMIQNAGINDVVEIKGADHMPMISKPQELCDSLLQIATKFV
;
A
#
# COMPACT_ATOMS: atom_id res chain seq x y z
N MET A 1 15.02 30.40 21.25
CA MET A 1 15.74 29.11 21.34
C MET A 1 14.89 28.11 22.11
N SER A 2 14.96 26.83 21.72
CA SER A 2 14.38 25.64 22.37
C SER A 2 12.91 25.33 22.07
N TRP A 3 12.69 24.56 21.01
CA TRP A 3 11.51 23.71 20.84
C TRP A 3 11.88 22.31 21.34
N LYS A 4 11.34 21.92 22.50
CA LYS A 4 11.14 20.52 22.86
C LYS A 4 9.69 20.39 23.30
N SER A 5 8.85 19.81 22.45
CA SER A 5 7.50 19.40 22.85
C SER A 5 7.42 17.88 22.77
N THR A 6 7.43 17.32 23.96
CA THR A 6 7.27 15.91 24.32
C THR A 6 5.93 15.37 23.81
N MET A 7 5.96 14.25 23.08
CA MET A 7 4.78 13.44 22.76
C MET A 7 4.07 13.01 24.04
N ARG A 8 2.79 13.35 24.16
CA ARG A 8 1.91 12.91 25.25
C ARG A 8 0.83 12.01 24.67
N ILE A 9 0.83 10.75 25.08
CA ILE A 9 -0.28 9.81 24.88
C ILE A 9 -1.51 10.43 25.55
N ARG A 10 -2.59 10.65 24.80
CA ARG A 10 -3.85 11.17 25.35
C ARG A 10 -4.95 10.11 25.19
N GLU A 11 -5.34 9.54 26.32
CA GLU A 11 -6.64 8.88 26.47
C GLU A 11 -7.77 9.92 26.58
N ARG A 12 -8.94 9.50 26.09
CA ARG A 12 -10.31 10.00 26.27
C ARG A 12 -10.76 11.21 25.44
N GLY A 13 -11.66 10.90 24.51
CA GLY A 13 -13.08 11.18 24.71
C GLY A 13 -13.52 12.62 24.47
N ILE A 14 -13.61 13.00 23.20
CA ILE A 14 -14.49 14.07 22.71
C ILE A 14 -14.84 13.69 21.27
N GLY A 15 -16.14 13.74 20.95
CA GLY A 15 -16.68 13.25 19.69
C GLY A 15 -15.99 13.83 18.47
N TRP A 16 -15.56 12.95 17.58
CA TRP A 16 -15.27 13.29 16.20
C TRP A 16 -16.22 12.46 15.36
N THR A 17 -17.06 13.17 14.62
CA THR A 17 -17.80 12.60 13.50
C THR A 17 -16.80 11.85 12.61
N LEU A 18 -17.14 10.60 12.31
CA LEU A 18 -16.36 9.69 11.51
C LEU A 18 -16.36 10.19 10.05
N ASN A 19 -15.55 11.20 9.73
CA ASN A 19 -15.12 11.40 8.36
C ASN A 19 -13.91 10.50 8.12
N SER A 20 -14.17 9.19 8.17
CA SER A 20 -13.42 8.29 7.30
C SER A 20 -13.57 8.86 5.89
N PRO A 21 -12.49 9.00 5.09
CA PRO A 21 -12.68 8.96 3.65
C PRO A 21 -13.48 7.69 3.44
N LYS A 22 -14.70 7.81 2.90
CA LYS A 22 -15.40 6.65 2.39
C LYS A 22 -14.40 6.01 1.44
N VAL A 23 -13.74 4.94 1.87
CA VAL A 23 -13.21 3.97 0.94
C VAL A 23 -14.47 3.51 0.25
N GLN A 24 -14.72 4.09 -0.93
CA GLN A 24 -15.71 3.56 -1.84
C GLN A 24 -15.21 2.17 -2.14
N THR A 25 -15.75 1.20 -1.41
CA THR A 25 -15.74 -0.19 -1.80
C THR A 25 -16.56 -0.26 -3.08
N ASN A 26 -15.95 0.12 -4.19
CA ASN A 26 -16.40 -0.29 -5.51
C ASN A 26 -16.03 -1.77 -5.66
N GLN A 27 -16.66 -2.61 -4.85
CA GLN A 27 -16.86 -4.02 -5.16
C GLN A 27 -17.96 -4.08 -6.24
N HIS A 28 -17.59 -3.62 -7.42
CA HIS A 28 -18.26 -3.91 -8.69
C HIS A 28 -17.41 -3.32 -9.80
N LEU A 29 -16.48 -4.12 -10.30
CA LEU A 29 -16.12 -4.03 -11.70
C LEU A 29 -17.29 -4.61 -12.51
N PHE A 30 -18.44 -3.93 -12.51
CA PHE A 30 -19.35 -4.05 -13.64
C PHE A 30 -18.77 -3.19 -14.74
N LEU A 31 -18.35 -3.85 -15.82
CA LEU A 31 -18.18 -3.20 -17.11
C LEU A 31 -19.56 -2.69 -17.53
N ASP A 32 -19.86 -1.41 -17.26
CA ASP A 32 -21.06 -0.75 -17.77
C ASP A 32 -20.90 -0.60 -19.29
N PRO A 33 -21.70 -1.30 -20.14
CA PRO A 33 -21.49 -1.31 -21.59
C PRO A 33 -21.80 0.03 -22.27
N ASN A 34 -22.37 1.00 -21.55
CA ASN A 34 -22.88 2.24 -22.13
C ASN A 34 -22.25 3.52 -21.57
N SER A 35 -21.15 3.43 -20.82
CA SER A 35 -20.36 4.62 -20.46
C SER A 35 -19.38 4.95 -21.59
N CYS A 36 -19.75 5.92 -22.44
CA CYS A 36 -18.86 6.47 -23.46
C CYS A 36 -18.31 7.82 -22.98
N PRO A 37 -17.01 7.94 -22.66
CA PRO A 37 -16.33 9.22 -22.58
C PRO A 37 -15.61 9.47 -23.91
N THR A 38 -16.17 10.38 -24.71
CA THR A 38 -15.46 11.01 -25.83
C THR A 38 -14.36 11.93 -25.30
N HIS A 39 -13.23 11.35 -24.89
CA HIS A 39 -11.94 12.03 -24.91
C HIS A 39 -10.85 10.96 -24.94
N SER A 40 -10.17 10.87 -26.09
CA SER A 40 -9.02 10.01 -26.33
C SER A 40 -7.87 10.42 -25.40
N THR A 41 -7.87 9.90 -24.18
CA THR A 41 -6.66 9.72 -23.41
C THR A 41 -6.22 8.29 -23.69
N LYS A 42 -5.14 8.13 -24.45
CA LYS A 42 -4.50 6.82 -24.56
C LYS A 42 -4.23 6.35 -23.14
N PRO A 43 -4.68 5.16 -22.72
CA PRO A 43 -4.30 4.64 -21.42
C PRO A 43 -2.76 4.62 -21.35
N PRO A 44 -2.16 5.01 -20.21
CA PRO A 44 -0.71 4.96 -20.08
C PRO A 44 -0.24 3.55 -20.47
N PRO A 45 0.87 3.43 -21.22
CA PRO A 45 1.34 2.13 -21.68
C PRO A 45 1.51 1.21 -20.47
N LEU A 46 0.85 0.05 -20.52
CA LEU A 46 1.03 -0.99 -19.50
C LEU A 46 2.52 -1.34 -19.50
N ARG A 47 3.20 -0.98 -18.41
CA ARG A 47 4.66 -1.14 -18.26
C ARG A 47 5.09 -2.59 -18.08
N ILE A 48 4.14 -3.47 -17.79
CA ILE A 48 4.31 -4.91 -17.66
C ILE A 48 4.21 -5.53 -19.06
N ALA A 49 5.08 -6.49 -19.38
CA ALA A 49 5.03 -7.18 -20.65
C ALA A 49 3.70 -7.93 -20.80
N LEU A 50 3.16 -8.00 -22.03
CA LEU A 50 1.91 -8.73 -22.29
C LEU A 50 1.97 -10.18 -21.80
N GLN A 51 3.14 -10.79 -21.86
CA GLN A 51 3.40 -12.16 -21.40
C GLN A 51 3.11 -12.31 -19.90
N ASP A 52 3.54 -11.35 -19.08
CA ASP A 52 3.31 -11.38 -17.64
C ASP A 52 1.83 -11.16 -17.30
N ILE A 53 1.12 -10.31 -18.07
CA ILE A 53 -0.33 -10.11 -17.90
C ILE A 53 -1.09 -11.40 -18.19
N GLU A 54 -0.76 -12.08 -19.29
CA GLU A 54 -1.39 -13.36 -19.64
C GLU A 54 -1.05 -14.44 -18.59
N LEU A 55 0.18 -14.47 -18.10
CA LEU A 55 0.57 -15.37 -17.02
C LEU A 55 -0.26 -15.13 -15.76
N VAL A 56 -0.38 -13.88 -15.32
CA VAL A 56 -1.19 -13.50 -14.16
C VAL A 56 -2.65 -13.93 -14.34
N LYS A 57 -3.26 -13.72 -15.52
CA LYS A 57 -4.64 -14.17 -15.80
C LYS A 57 -4.81 -15.68 -15.64
N THR A 58 -3.82 -16.48 -16.05
CA THR A 58 -3.91 -17.96 -15.93
C THR A 58 -3.71 -18.48 -14.53
N LEU A 59 -3.02 -17.73 -13.66
CA LEU A 59 -2.66 -18.15 -12.31
C LEU A 59 -3.52 -17.52 -11.21
N LEU A 60 -4.24 -16.44 -11.51
CA LEU A 60 -5.10 -15.76 -10.55
C LEU A 60 -6.19 -16.69 -9.99
N ARG A 61 -6.34 -16.65 -8.67
CA ARG A 61 -7.35 -17.41 -7.93
C ARG A 61 -8.14 -16.46 -7.03
N PRO A 62 -9.41 -16.76 -6.72
CA PRO A 62 -10.18 -15.96 -5.77
C PRO A 62 -9.49 -15.88 -4.40
N GLY A 63 -9.50 -14.68 -3.80
CA GLY A 63 -9.01 -14.41 -2.45
C GLY A 63 -10.00 -13.52 -1.68
N SER A 64 -9.80 -13.41 -0.37
CA SER A 64 -10.58 -12.53 0.51
C SER A 64 -9.65 -11.74 1.43
N HIS A 65 -10.06 -10.53 1.81
CA HIS A 65 -9.35 -9.74 2.81
C HIS A 65 -9.73 -10.12 4.25
N PHE A 66 -10.66 -11.06 4.46
CA PHE A 66 -11.11 -11.53 5.77
C PHE A 66 -11.54 -10.38 6.71
N ALA A 67 -12.20 -9.35 6.17
CA ALA A 67 -12.49 -8.11 6.90
C ALA A 67 -13.38 -8.34 8.13
N GLU A 68 -14.41 -9.19 8.00
CA GLU A 68 -15.32 -9.55 9.09
C GLU A 68 -14.58 -10.29 10.20
N ASP A 69 -13.78 -11.29 9.84
CA ASP A 69 -13.03 -12.10 10.81
C ASP A 69 -12.00 -11.23 11.55
N LEU A 70 -11.24 -10.41 10.81
CA LEU A 70 -10.23 -9.50 11.37
C LEU A 70 -10.85 -8.44 12.28
N SER A 71 -12.09 -7.99 12.02
CA SER A 71 -12.79 -7.03 12.88
C SER A 71 -13.04 -7.55 14.30
N GLN A 72 -13.08 -8.88 14.47
CA GLN A 72 -13.30 -9.54 15.76
C GLN A 72 -11.99 -9.97 16.45
N GLN A 73 -10.86 -9.91 15.74
CA GLN A 73 -9.57 -10.29 16.30
C GLN A 73 -8.98 -9.17 17.16
N LYS A 74 -8.13 -9.57 18.12
CA LYS A 74 -7.34 -8.61 18.90
C LYS A 74 -6.28 -7.98 18.02
N ASN A 75 -6.08 -6.67 18.19
CA ASN A 75 -4.98 -5.95 17.56
C ASN A 75 -3.61 -6.51 17.97
N PHE A 76 -2.62 -6.31 17.09
CA PHE A 76 -1.24 -6.67 17.38
C PHE A 76 -0.66 -5.90 18.57
N SER A 77 0.24 -6.55 19.31
CA SER A 77 0.87 -5.98 20.52
C SER A 77 2.25 -5.38 20.22
N LYS A 78 2.69 -4.46 21.10
CA LYS A 78 4.03 -3.86 21.03
C LYS A 78 5.14 -4.86 21.34
N GLN A 79 4.90 -5.76 22.29
CA GLN A 79 5.86 -6.79 22.70
C GLN A 79 5.98 -7.92 21.68
N GLY A 80 4.92 -8.16 20.88
CA GLY A 80 4.92 -9.11 19.77
C GLY A 80 5.33 -8.43 18.48
N TYR A 81 4.36 -8.18 17.59
CA TYR A 81 4.59 -7.57 16.27
C TYR A 81 5.43 -6.28 16.33
N GLY A 82 5.12 -5.38 17.27
CA GLY A 82 5.82 -4.10 17.37
C GLY A 82 7.28 -4.18 17.84
N SER A 83 7.77 -5.37 18.21
CA SER A 83 9.18 -5.59 18.56
C SER A 83 10.05 -5.87 17.34
N VAL A 84 9.44 -6.22 16.21
CA VAL A 84 10.14 -6.55 14.97
C VAL A 84 10.43 -5.26 14.20
N PRO A 85 11.67 -5.02 13.76
CA PRO A 85 11.97 -3.90 12.89
C PRO A 85 11.18 -3.97 11.59
N LEU A 86 10.60 -2.85 11.17
CA LEU A 86 9.79 -2.76 9.97
C LEU A 86 10.48 -1.87 8.94
N ALA A 87 10.49 -2.33 7.70
CA ALA A 87 10.85 -1.53 6.54
C ALA A 87 9.69 -1.52 5.54
N PHE A 88 9.58 -0.46 4.74
CA PHE A 88 8.55 -0.31 3.72
C PHE A 88 9.19 0.06 2.38
N ILE A 89 8.78 -0.59 1.29
CA ILE A 89 9.20 -0.27 -0.07
C ILE A 89 8.04 0.41 -0.79
N VAL A 90 8.21 1.68 -1.12
CA VAL A 90 7.22 2.51 -1.82
C VAL A 90 7.31 2.29 -3.32
N CYS A 91 6.17 2.01 -3.96
CA CYS A 91 6.05 1.92 -5.42
C CYS A 91 5.31 3.16 -5.94
N THR A 92 6.00 4.05 -6.65
CA THR A 92 5.48 5.40 -6.93
C THR A 92 4.37 5.46 -7.97
N GLU A 93 4.25 4.44 -8.83
CA GLU A 93 3.24 4.35 -9.89
C GLU A 93 2.23 3.22 -9.62
N ASP A 94 2.11 2.78 -8.36
CA ASP A 94 1.09 1.82 -7.96
C ASP A 94 -0.32 2.43 -8.06
N LEU A 95 -1.17 1.82 -8.88
CA LEU A 95 -2.57 2.21 -9.08
C LEU A 95 -3.55 1.45 -8.19
N THR A 96 -3.14 0.32 -7.60
CA THR A 96 -3.95 -0.49 -6.68
C THR A 96 -3.86 0.07 -5.26
N ILE A 97 -2.66 0.42 -4.81
CA ILE A 97 -2.39 1.05 -3.52
C ILE A 97 -1.68 2.38 -3.80
N SER A 98 -2.46 3.46 -3.96
CA SER A 98 -1.92 4.76 -4.36
C SER A 98 -0.76 5.24 -3.47
N LEU A 99 0.18 6.00 -4.05
CA LEU A 99 1.31 6.58 -3.32
C LEU A 99 0.89 7.31 -2.04
N ASN A 100 -0.16 8.13 -2.10
CA ASN A 100 -0.66 8.85 -0.93
C ASN A 100 -1.11 7.92 0.18
N PHE A 101 -1.73 6.79 -0.17
CA PHE A 101 -2.17 5.80 0.80
C PHE A 101 -0.99 5.03 1.39
N GLN A 102 0.04 4.70 0.59
CA GLN A 102 1.29 4.12 1.10
C GLN A 102 1.97 5.05 2.11
N LEU A 103 2.11 6.34 1.79
CA LEU A 103 2.70 7.33 2.69
C LEU A 103 1.89 7.49 3.99
N TRP A 104 0.56 7.47 3.88
CA TRP A 104 -0.32 7.48 5.05
C TRP A 104 -0.13 6.24 5.93
N MET A 105 0.01 5.05 5.35
CA MET A 105 0.29 3.81 6.09
C MET A 105 1.63 3.89 6.83
N ILE A 106 2.68 4.36 6.15
CA ILE A 106 4.03 4.52 6.73
C ILE A 106 3.97 5.47 7.93
N GLN A 107 3.35 6.63 7.76
CA GLN A 107 3.24 7.64 8.82
C GLN A 107 2.47 7.10 10.03
N ASN A 108 1.33 6.44 9.79
CA ASN A 108 0.49 5.92 10.87
C ASN A 108 1.12 4.72 11.58
N ALA A 109 1.83 3.86 10.86
CA ALA A 109 2.55 2.73 11.44
C ALA A 109 3.86 3.14 12.13
N GLY A 110 4.36 4.36 11.88
CA GLY A 110 5.61 4.85 12.45
C GLY A 110 6.85 4.15 11.88
N ILE A 111 6.81 3.79 10.60
CA ILE A 111 7.92 3.09 9.92
C ILE A 111 8.97 4.11 9.48
N ASN A 112 10.22 3.92 9.92
CA ASN A 112 11.33 4.83 9.60
C ASN A 112 12.17 4.33 8.42
N ASP A 113 12.32 3.01 8.26
CA ASP A 113 13.12 2.43 7.19
C ASP A 113 12.30 2.32 5.91
N VAL A 114 12.32 3.40 5.12
CA VAL A 114 11.58 3.49 3.86
C VAL A 114 12.54 3.56 2.69
N VAL A 115 12.28 2.76 1.66
CA VAL A 115 12.96 2.80 0.35
C VAL A 115 11.89 3.06 -0.71
N GLU A 116 12.24 3.77 -1.78
CA GLU A 116 11.33 4.11 -2.88
C GLU A 116 11.85 3.54 -4.19
N ILE A 117 10.99 2.83 -4.92
CA ILE A 117 11.26 2.38 -6.28
C ILE A 117 10.45 3.25 -7.25
N LYS A 118 11.15 4.19 -7.88
CA LYS A 118 10.55 5.10 -8.85
C LYS A 118 10.09 4.36 -10.08
N GLY A 119 8.85 4.62 -10.46
CA GLY A 119 8.22 4.04 -11.63
C GLY A 119 7.79 2.57 -11.47
N ALA A 120 7.93 1.99 -10.28
CA ALA A 120 7.35 0.68 -9.98
C ALA A 120 5.83 0.80 -9.85
N ASP A 121 5.15 -0.16 -10.46
CA ASP A 121 3.71 -0.40 -10.30
C ASP A 121 3.45 -1.29 -9.07
N HIS A 122 2.23 -1.84 -8.98
CA HIS A 122 1.83 -2.71 -7.88
C HIS A 122 2.61 -4.04 -7.80
N MET A 123 3.29 -4.44 -8.88
CA MET A 123 4.02 -5.70 -8.98
C MET A 123 5.51 -5.43 -9.23
N PRO A 124 6.23 -4.80 -8.29
CA PRO A 124 7.64 -4.45 -8.46
C PRO A 124 8.53 -5.68 -8.71
N MET A 125 8.11 -6.86 -8.23
CA MET A 125 8.82 -8.12 -8.49
C MET A 125 8.76 -8.58 -9.95
N ILE A 126 7.83 -8.04 -10.74
CA ILE A 126 7.67 -8.32 -12.17
C ILE A 126 8.17 -7.13 -12.99
N SER A 127 7.70 -5.91 -12.68
CA SER A 127 8.01 -4.71 -13.45
C SER A 127 9.41 -4.15 -13.21
N LYS A 128 9.94 -4.32 -11.99
CA LYS A 128 11.20 -3.73 -11.50
C LYS A 128 12.01 -4.71 -10.62
N PRO A 129 12.27 -5.96 -11.07
CA PRO A 129 12.84 -7.00 -10.22
C PRO A 129 14.24 -6.68 -9.71
N GLN A 130 15.08 -6.02 -10.53
CA GLN A 130 16.44 -5.67 -10.13
C GLN A 130 16.43 -4.56 -9.07
N GLU A 131 15.66 -3.50 -9.29
CA GLU A 131 15.54 -2.40 -8.34
C GLU A 131 14.91 -2.88 -7.01
N LEU A 132 13.98 -3.83 -7.06
CA LEU A 132 13.45 -4.48 -5.87
C LEU A 132 14.53 -5.30 -5.14
N CYS A 133 15.32 -6.09 -5.87
CA CYS A 133 16.43 -6.86 -5.31
C CYS A 133 17.44 -5.95 -4.60
N ASP A 134 17.86 -4.88 -5.26
CA ASP A 134 18.81 -3.91 -4.71
C ASP A 134 18.25 -3.23 -3.45
N SER A 135 16.95 -2.87 -3.47
CA SER A 135 16.26 -2.30 -2.32
C SER A 135 16.21 -3.27 -1.13
N LEU A 136 15.94 -4.56 -1.39
CA LEU A 136 15.92 -5.59 -0.36
C LEU A 136 17.32 -5.84 0.22
N LEU A 137 18.36 -5.85 -0.62
CA LEU A 137 19.75 -5.95 -0.17
C LEU A 137 20.13 -4.74 0.70
N GLN A 138 19.77 -3.53 0.27
CA GLN A 138 19.99 -2.32 1.06
C GLN A 138 19.31 -2.41 2.43
N ILE A 139 18.05 -2.85 2.48
CA ILE A 139 17.33 -3.05 3.75
C ILE A 139 18.04 -4.10 4.61
N ALA A 140 18.42 -5.24 4.03
CA ALA A 140 19.10 -6.31 4.75
C ALA A 140 20.38 -5.82 5.42
N THR A 141 21.20 -5.00 4.73
CA THR A 141 22.44 -4.47 5.32
C THR A 141 22.25 -3.60 6.56
N LYS A 142 21.05 -3.08 6.82
CA LYS A 142 20.75 -2.28 8.02
C LYS A 142 20.41 -3.11 9.25
N PHE A 143 20.03 -4.38 9.06
CA PHE A 143 19.51 -5.25 10.11
C PHE A 143 20.39 -6.50 10.37
N VAL A 144 21.57 -6.54 9.74
CA VAL A 144 22.63 -7.55 9.96
C VAL A 144 23.54 -7.12 11.10
#